data_AF-A0A7Z8E1J5-F1
#
_entry.id   AF-A0A7Z8E1J5-F1
#
_cell.length_a   1.000
_cell.length_b   1.000
_cell.length_c   1.000
_cell.angle_alpha   90.00
_cell.angle_beta   90.00
_cell.angle_gamma   90.00
#
_symmetry.space_group_name_H-M   'P 1'
#
loop_
_entity.id
_entity.type
_entity.pdbx_description
1 polymer ?
#
loop_
_entity_poly.entity_id
_entity_poly.type
_entity_poly.pdbx_seq_one_letter_code
_entity_poly.pdbx_strand_id
1 'polypeptide(L)'
;LHLPLYVLLIGFFINICPVTSIAPLCFSMAMAERTGGSGNASSLLGLFQFILGGLISPLVGLNGQHDMSPYLIIISATAVLLIALQIIYFKLFMKNT
;
A
#
# COMPACT_ATOMS: atom_id res chain seq x y z
N LEU A 1 1.54 18.66 -23.14
CA LEU A 1 2.47 19.39 -22.27
C LEU A 1 3.44 18.36 -21.67
N HIS A 2 4.66 18.22 -22.21
CA HIS A 2 5.66 17.35 -21.59
C HIS A 2 6.32 18.12 -20.45
N LEU A 3 5.94 17.80 -19.21
CA LEU A 3 6.60 18.38 -18.04
C LEU A 3 8.07 17.93 -18.00
N PRO A 4 8.98 18.76 -17.47
CA PRO A 4 10.37 18.38 -17.32
C PRO A 4 10.50 17.17 -16.38
N LEU A 5 11.45 16.28 -16.70
CA LEU A 5 11.71 15.02 -15.99
C LEU A 5 11.88 15.22 -14.47
N TYR A 6 12.42 16.37 -14.05
CA TYR A 6 12.59 16.72 -12.64
C TYR A 6 11.26 16.80 -11.87
N VAL A 7 10.19 17.30 -12.49
CA VAL A 7 8.87 17.41 -11.85
C VAL A 7 8.25 16.02 -11.68
N LEU A 8 8.46 15.12 -12.64
CA LEU A 8 8.02 13.73 -12.55
C LEU A 8 8.74 13.00 -11.40
N LEU A 9 10.07 13.14 -11.30
CA LEU A 9 10.86 12.54 -10.22
C LEU A 9 10.39 12.98 -8.85
N ILE A 10 10.18 14.29 -8.65
CA ILE A 10 9.68 14.82 -7.36
C ILE A 10 8.28 14.28 -7.06
N GLY A 11 7.37 14.28 -8.04
CA GLY A 11 6.02 13.76 -7.87
C GLY A 11 6.00 12.27 -7.49
N PHE A 12 6.80 11.46 -8.18
CA PHE A 12 6.95 10.04 -7.88
C PHE A 12 7.56 9.80 -6.50
N PHE A 13 8.60 10.57 -6.14
CA PHE A 13 9.25 10.44 -4.84
C PHE A 13 8.27 10.71 -3.70
N ILE A 14 7.54 11.82 -3.75
CA ILE A 14 6.55 12.19 -2.74
C ILE A 14 5.43 11.15 -2.65
N ASN A 15 5.02 10.57 -3.77
CA ASN A 15 3.96 9.57 -3.81
C ASN A 15 4.41 8.20 -3.27
N ILE A 16 5.60 7.73 -3.67
CA ILE A 16 6.07 6.36 -3.40
C ILE A 16 6.76 6.23 -2.04
N CYS A 17 7.53 7.24 -1.60
CA CYS A 17 8.27 7.19 -0.33
C CYS A 17 7.45 6.73 0.88
N PRO A 18 6.28 7.32 1.20
CA PRO A 18 5.50 6.90 2.35
C PRO A 18 4.95 5.47 2.19
N VAL A 19 4.59 5.07 0.97
CA VAL A 19 4.01 3.74 0.70
C VAL A 19 5.06 2.64 0.86
N THR A 20 6.30 2.88 0.43
CA THR A 20 7.39 1.90 0.51
C THR A 20 7.78 1.55 1.94
N SER A 21 7.65 2.48 2.90
CA SER A 21 8.03 2.23 4.29
C SER A 21 7.00 1.36 5.04
N ILE A 22 5.72 1.44 4.70
CA ILE A 22 4.65 0.78 5.46
C ILE A 22 4.73 -0.74 5.35
N ALA A 23 4.94 -1.28 4.15
CA ALA A 23 4.96 -2.73 3.91
C ALA A 23 6.01 -3.50 4.74
N PRO A 24 7.32 -3.14 4.74
CA PRO A 24 8.31 -3.83 5.56
C PRO A 24 8.07 -3.67 7.06
N LEU A 25 7.52 -2.54 7.53
CA LEU A 25 7.15 -2.36 8.93
C LEU A 25 6.03 -3.34 9.33
N CYS A 26 4.96 -3.43 8.54
CA CYS A 26 3.87 -4.37 8.77
C CYS A 26 4.35 -5.83 8.74
N PHE A 27 5.22 -6.18 7.80
CA PHE A 27 5.79 -7.54 7.74
C PHE A 27 6.63 -7.87 8.97
N SER A 28 7.47 -6.92 9.43
CA SER A 28 8.26 -7.13 10.64
C SER A 28 7.37 -7.30 11.88
N MET A 29 6.34 -6.47 12.03
CA MET A 29 5.36 -6.59 13.12
C MET A 29 4.62 -7.93 13.08
N ALA A 30 4.12 -8.35 11.92
CA ALA A 30 3.41 -9.62 11.77
C ALA A 30 4.31 -10.84 12.06
N MET A 31 5.59 -10.77 11.70
CA MET A 31 6.55 -11.83 11.99
C MET A 31 7.00 -11.85 13.44
N ALA A 32 7.02 -10.70 14.12
CA ALA A 32 7.36 -10.62 15.55
C ALA A 32 6.35 -11.35 16.44
N GLU A 33 5.08 -11.41 16.02
CA GLU A 33 4.02 -12.10 16.76
C GLU A 33 4.00 -13.63 16.54
N ARG A 34 4.80 -14.13 15.58
CA ARG A 34 4.86 -15.56 15.26
C ARG A 34 6.02 -16.25 15.97
N THR A 35 5.71 -17.21 16.85
CA THR A 35 6.68 -17.97 17.67
C THR A 35 7.31 -19.21 17.00
N GLY A 36 7.03 -19.48 15.72
CA GLY A 36 7.61 -20.62 14.98
C GLY A 36 7.15 -20.71 13.52
N GLY A 37 7.92 -21.39 12.67
CA GLY A 37 7.60 -21.53 11.24
C GLY A 37 7.72 -20.23 10.43
N SER A 38 8.59 -19.30 10.87
CA SER A 38 8.78 -17.98 10.27
C SER A 38 9.17 -18.01 8.79
N GLY A 39 9.91 -19.04 8.36
CA GLY A 39 10.27 -19.25 6.95
C GLY A 39 9.05 -19.48 6.05
N ASN A 40 8.13 -20.36 6.47
CA ASN A 40 6.87 -20.62 5.75
C ASN A 40 5.90 -19.43 5.82
N ALA A 41 5.87 -18.73 6.96
CA ALA A 41 5.05 -17.53 7.11
C ALA A 41 5.54 -16.39 6.20
N SER A 42 6.86 -16.18 6.13
CA SER A 42 7.48 -15.16 5.28
C SER A 42 7.28 -15.46 3.78
N SER A 43 7.36 -16.73 3.37
CA SER A 43 7.14 -17.11 1.97
C SER A 43 5.69 -16.88 1.52
N LEU A 44 4.71 -17.18 2.39
CA LEU A 44 3.30 -16.88 2.13
C LEU A 44 3.01 -15.37 2.13
N LEU A 45 3.61 -14.59 3.04
CA LEU A 45 3.49 -13.12 3.03
C LEU A 45 4.04 -12.52 1.74
N GLY A 46 5.20 -12.99 1.27
CA GLY A 46 5.76 -12.58 -0.01
C GLY A 46 4.87 -12.95 -1.20
N LEU A 47 4.35 -14.18 -1.22
CA LEU A 47 3.38 -14.63 -2.23
C LEU A 47 2.14 -13.73 -2.27
N PHE A 48 1.59 -13.39 -1.09
CA PHE A 48 0.43 -12.51 -0.99
C PHE A 48 0.69 -11.13 -1.60
N GLN A 49 1.87 -10.54 -1.36
CA GLN A 49 2.25 -9.28 -1.98
C GLN A 49 2.27 -9.37 -3.51
N PHE A 50 2.76 -10.48 -4.06
CA PHE A 50 2.76 -10.73 -5.50
C PHE A 50 1.36 -10.94 -6.07
N ILE A 51 0.49 -11.70 -5.39
CA ILE A 51 -0.89 -11.92 -5.82
C ILE A 51 -1.65 -10.60 -5.85
N LEU A 52 -1.57 -9.81 -4.78
CA LEU A 52 -2.24 -8.51 -4.70
C LEU A 52 -1.70 -7.54 -5.76
N GLY A 53 -0.37 -7.46 -5.92
CA GLY A 53 0.25 -6.62 -6.94
C GLY A 53 -0.15 -7.04 -8.36
N GLY A 54 -0.17 -8.35 -8.64
CA GLY A 54 -0.56 -8.91 -9.93
C GLY A 54 -2.04 -8.73 -10.26
N LEU A 55 -2.92 -8.75 -9.25
CA LEU A 55 -4.35 -8.47 -9.43
C LEU A 55 -4.63 -6.96 -9.61
N ILE A 56 -3.93 -6.10 -8.88
CA ILE A 56 -4.12 -4.65 -8.95
C ILE A 56 -3.50 -4.07 -10.22
N SER A 57 -2.37 -4.59 -10.69
CA SER A 57 -1.64 -4.08 -11.88
C SER A 57 -2.51 -3.96 -13.15
N PRO A 58 -3.32 -4.95 -13.56
CA PRO A 58 -4.23 -4.78 -14.69
C PRO A 58 -5.38 -3.82 -14.36
N LEU A 59 -5.84 -3.80 -13.10
CA LEU A 59 -6.96 -2.96 -12.65
C LEU A 59 -6.65 -1.46 -12.78
N VAL A 60 -5.44 -1.04 -12.40
CA VAL A 60 -4.99 0.36 -12.60
C VAL A 60 -4.82 0.72 -14.08
N GLY A 61 -4.70 -0.25 -14.98
CA GLY A 61 -4.46 -0.05 -16.42
C GLY A 61 -5.70 -0.23 -17.32
N LEU A 62 -6.88 -0.51 -16.76
CA LEU A 62 -8.07 -0.91 -17.54
C LEU A 62 -8.53 0.13 -18.59
N ASN A 63 -8.39 1.43 -18.33
CA ASN A 63 -8.78 2.49 -19.27
C ASN A 63 -7.62 2.93 -20.20
N GLY A 64 -6.53 2.19 -20.25
CA GLY A 64 -5.36 2.52 -21.07
C GLY A 64 -4.51 3.65 -20.48
N GLN A 65 -3.53 4.13 -21.26
CA GLN A 65 -2.50 5.06 -20.78
C GLN A 65 -2.95 6.53 -20.72
N HIS A 66 -4.04 6.88 -21.39
CA HIS A 66 -4.53 8.26 -21.44
C HIS A 66 -5.48 8.59 -20.29
N ASP A 67 -6.03 7.57 -19.62
CA ASP A 67 -7.02 7.76 -18.56
C ASP A 67 -6.41 7.43 -17.19
N MET A 68 -6.18 8.47 -16.39
CA MET A 68 -5.64 8.34 -15.03
C MET A 68 -6.72 8.02 -13.99
N SER A 69 -7.98 7.97 -14.41
CA SER A 69 -9.15 7.72 -13.57
C SER A 69 -9.07 6.42 -12.73
N PRO A 70 -8.73 5.23 -13.27
CA PRO A 70 -8.66 4.01 -12.46
C PRO A 70 -7.60 4.08 -11.36
N TYR A 71 -6.42 4.64 -11.67
CA TYR A 71 -5.35 4.82 -10.70
C TYR A 71 -5.78 5.76 -9.56
N LEU A 72 -6.39 6.90 -9.89
CA LEU A 72 -6.87 7.87 -8.90
C LEU A 72 -7.96 7.30 -8.00
N ILE A 73 -8.89 6.51 -8.54
CA ILE A 73 -9.95 5.86 -7.76
C ILE A 73 -9.35 4.85 -6.78
N ILE A 74 -8.41 4.01 -7.23
CA ILE A 74 -7.80 2.98 -6.39
C ILE A 74 -6.99 3.62 -5.26
N ILE A 75 -6.12 4.60 -5.57
CA ILE A 75 -5.28 5.23 -4.54
C ILE A 75 -6.09 6.05 -3.54
N SER A 76 -7.14 6.74 -3.98
CA SER A 76 -8.02 7.50 -3.10
C SER A 76 -8.85 6.58 -2.20
N ALA A 77 -9.39 5.48 -2.74
CA ALA A 77 -10.10 4.47 -1.95
C ALA A 77 -9.17 3.84 -0.88
N THR A 78 -7.93 3.50 -1.24
CA THR A 78 -6.93 3.01 -0.29
C THR A 78 -6.61 4.04 0.79
N ALA A 79 -6.45 5.32 0.43
CA ALA A 79 -6.19 6.38 1.40
C ALA A 79 -7.34 6.55 2.41
N VAL A 80 -8.59 6.56 1.94
CA VAL A 80 -9.78 6.63 2.80
C VAL A 80 -9.84 5.44 3.74
N LEU A 81 -9.59 4.23 3.23
CA LEU A 81 -9.58 3.00 4.03
C LEU A 81 -8.50 3.06 5.13
N LEU A 82 -7.29 3.52 4.81
CA LEU A 82 -6.21 3.69 5.79
C LEU A 82 -6.59 4.70 6.89
N ILE A 83 -7.15 5.85 6.52
CA ILE A 83 -7.59 6.87 7.47
C ILE A 83 -8.70 6.32 8.37
N ALA A 84 -9.69 5.62 7.79
CA ALA A 84 -10.76 5.01 8.57
C ALA A 84 -10.24 3.97 9.57
N LEU A 85 -9.30 3.11 9.15
CA LEU A 85 -8.68 2.11 10.01
C LEU A 85 -7.87 2.76 11.14
N GLN A 86 -7.13 3.84 10.83
CA GLN A 86 -6.41 4.64 11.82
C GLN A 86 -7.35 5.24 12.87
N ILE A 87 -8.49 5.80 12.45
CA ILE A 87 -9.50 6.37 13.36
C ILE A 87 -10.11 5.29 14.25
N ILE A 88 -10.45 4.12 13.68
CA ILE A 88 -11.01 2.99 14.43
C ILE A 88 -10.01 2.51 15.49
N TYR A 89 -8.74 2.35 15.10
CA TYR A 89 -7.67 1.94 16.01
C TYR A 89 -7.53 2.94 17.17
N PHE A 90 -7.47 4.24 16.86
CA PHE A 90 -7.36 5.29 17.88
C PHE A 90 -8.57 5.29 18.83
N LYS A 91 -9.79 5.12 18.29
CA LYS A 91 -11.02 5.06 19.08
C LYS A 91 -11.08 3.82 19.97
N LEU A 92 -10.58 2.68 19.49
CA LEU A 92 -10.49 1.45 20.27
C LEU A 92 -9.49 1.60 21.43
N PHE A 93 -8.32 2.17 21.15
CA PHE A 93 -7.29 2.39 22.17
C PHE A 93 -7.77 3.37 23.26
N MET A 94 -8.41 4.48 22.87
CA MET A 94 -8.99 5.45 23.81
C MET A 94 -10.16 4.90 24.62
N LYS A 95 -10.89 3.88 24.13
CA LYS A 95 -11.97 3.23 24.89
C LYS A 95 -11.45 2.21 25.90
N ASN A 96 -10.23 1.72 25.70
CA ASN A 96 -9.60 0.69 26.53
C ASN A 96 -8.65 1.27 27.60
N THR A 97 -8.60 2.60 27.72
CA THR A 97 -7.93 3.35 28.80
C THR A 97 -9.00 4.07 29.62
#